data_AF-M3TG85-F1
#
_entry.id   AF-M3TG85-F1
#
_cell.length_a   1.000
_cell.length_b   1.000
_cell.length_c   1.000
_cell.angle_alpha   90.00
_cell.angle_beta   90.00
_cell.angle_gamma   90.00
#
_symmetry.space_group_name_H-M   'P 1'
#
loop_
_entity.id
_entity.type
_entity.pdbx_description
1 polymer ?
#
loop_
_entity_poly.entity_id
_entity_poly.type
_entity_poly.pdbx_seq_one_letter_code
_entity_poly.pdbx_strand_id
1 'polypeptide(L)'
;MGVFDSVKKASQNLAVKQSAEDNARVATMFPGVELPRVDYIPKSREYGTATPTAYIATVGLLPEEFGILPVNSESAAQGFEFVYRDRPEYARGRAAWHRHHG
;
A
#
# COMPACT_ATOMS: atom_id res chain seq x y z
N MET A 1 -0.74 -9.31 25.53
CA MET A 1 -0.50 -9.40 24.07
C MET A 1 -0.53 -10.89 23.72
N GLY A 2 -1.46 -11.34 22.87
CA GLY A 2 -1.69 -12.76 22.63
C GLY A 2 -0.67 -13.35 21.65
N VAL A 3 -0.42 -14.66 21.72
CA VAL A 3 0.50 -15.37 20.81
C VAL A 3 0.16 -15.12 19.33
N PHE A 4 -1.13 -15.03 19.00
CA PHE A 4 -1.62 -14.72 17.66
C PHE A 4 -1.22 -13.32 17.16
N ASP A 5 -1.18 -12.31 18.05
CA ASP A 5 -0.75 -10.96 17.69
C ASP A 5 0.73 -10.92 17.32
N SER A 6 1.55 -11.67 18.07
CA SER A 6 2.99 -11.79 17.83
C SER A 6 3.30 -12.49 16.50
N VAL A 7 2.58 -13.58 16.18
CA VAL A 7 2.72 -14.29 14.91
C VAL A 7 2.31 -13.40 13.74
N LYS A 8 1.18 -12.68 13.86
CA LYS A 8 0.73 -11.73 12.83
C LYS A 8 1.77 -10.64 12.56
N LYS A 9 2.32 -10.04 13.63
CA LYS A 9 3.35 -9.01 13.52
C LYS A 9 4.64 -9.54 12.89
N ALA A 10 5.06 -10.76 13.26
CA ALA A 10 6.23 -11.41 12.66
C ALA A 10 6.03 -11.68 11.16
N SER A 11 4.84 -12.15 10.77
CA SER A 11 4.51 -12.39 9.36
C SER A 11 4.49 -11.11 8.54
N GLN A 12 3.95 -10.01 9.08
CA GLN A 12 3.99 -8.70 8.42
C GLN A 12 5.42 -8.20 8.25
N ASN A 13 6.26 -8.32 9.29
CA ASN A 13 7.67 -7.94 9.21
C ASN A 13 8.45 -8.76 8.18
N LEU A 14 8.15 -10.05 8.05
CA LEU A 14 8.75 -10.92 7.04
C LEU A 14 8.33 -10.49 5.63
N ALA A 15 7.04 -10.22 5.41
CA ALA A 15 6.53 -9.75 4.12
C ALA A 15 7.17 -8.41 3.68
N VAL A 16 7.34 -7.47 4.63
CA VAL A 16 8.03 -6.19 4.36
C VAL A 16 9.49 -6.42 3.99
N LYS A 17 10.21 -7.30 4.69
CA LYS A 17 11.60 -7.64 4.36
C LYS A 17 11.72 -8.28 2.98
N GLN A 18 10.85 -9.25 2.68
CA GLN A 18 10.83 -9.95 1.40
C GLN A 18 10.56 -8.97 0.24
N SER A 19 9.58 -8.06 0.39
CA SER A 19 9.32 -7.01 -0.60
C SER A 19 10.51 -6.09 -0.81
N ALA A 20 11.24 -5.72 0.25
CA ALA A 20 12.44 -4.90 0.13
C ALA A 20 13.56 -5.61 -0.63
N GLU A 21 13.76 -6.91 -0.37
CA GLU A 21 14.74 -7.75 -1.08
C GLU A 21 14.36 -7.95 -2.55
N ASP A 22 13.08 -8.21 -2.85
CA ASP A 22 12.58 -8.35 -4.21
C ASP A 22 12.73 -7.04 -4.99
N ASN A 23 12.41 -5.90 -4.37
CA ASN A 23 12.63 -4.57 -4.98
C ASN A 23 14.11 -4.31 -5.27
N ALA A 24 15.00 -4.67 -4.34
CA ALA A 24 16.44 -4.55 -4.56
C ALA A 24 16.90 -5.45 -5.72
N ARG A 25 16.38 -6.67 -5.81
CA ARG A 25 16.67 -7.60 -6.90
C ARG A 25 16.18 -7.08 -8.25
N VAL A 26 14.95 -6.57 -8.32
CA VAL A 26 14.42 -5.95 -9.54
C VAL A 26 15.27 -4.75 -9.95
N ALA A 27 15.68 -3.89 -9.02
CA ALA A 27 16.56 -2.76 -9.31
C ALA A 27 17.93 -3.20 -9.89
N THR A 28 18.48 -4.33 -9.46
CA THR A 28 19.71 -4.89 -10.06
C THR A 28 19.49 -5.49 -11.45
N MET A 29 18.34 -6.12 -11.69
CA MET A 29 18.02 -6.75 -12.98
C MET A 29 17.61 -5.74 -14.04
N PHE A 30 17.03 -4.61 -13.64
CA PHE A 30 16.48 -3.60 -14.54
C PHE A 30 16.98 -2.19 -14.13
N PRO A 31 18.28 -1.91 -14.35
CA PRO A 31 18.86 -0.62 -13.98
C PRO A 31 18.18 0.52 -14.74
N GLY A 32 17.76 1.56 -14.01
CA GLY A 32 17.06 2.72 -14.57
C GLY A 32 15.54 2.54 -14.74
N VAL A 33 14.99 1.36 -14.40
CA VAL A 33 13.54 1.19 -14.32
C VAL A 33 13.04 1.81 -13.02
N GLU A 34 12.17 2.81 -13.17
CA GLU A 34 11.45 3.43 -12.07
C GLU A 34 10.47 2.40 -11.48
N LEU A 35 10.72 1.96 -10.24
CA LEU A 35 9.82 1.03 -9.56
C LEU A 35 8.49 1.71 -9.26
N PRO A 36 7.35 1.01 -9.46
CA PRO A 36 6.07 1.55 -9.05
C PRO A 36 6.02 1.70 -7.53
N ARG A 37 5.32 2.73 -7.09
CA ARG A 37 4.96 2.89 -5.69
C ARG A 37 3.79 1.99 -5.38
N VAL A 38 3.86 1.32 -4.22
CA VAL A 38 2.77 0.52 -3.66
C VAL A 38 2.41 1.07 -2.29
N ASP A 39 1.17 1.51 -2.11
CA ASP A 39 0.66 1.90 -0.80
C ASP A 39 -0.49 0.97 -0.39
N TYR A 40 -0.40 0.42 0.83
CA TYR A 40 -1.42 -0.45 1.39
C TYR A 40 -2.43 0.35 2.23
N ILE A 41 -3.71 0.21 1.88
CA ILE A 41 -4.83 0.85 2.56
C ILE A 41 -5.68 -0.22 3.24
N PRO A 42 -5.65 -0.33 4.58
CA PRO A 42 -6.41 -1.34 5.29
C PRO A 42 -7.92 -1.08 5.15
N LYS A 43 -8.69 -2.17 5.03
CA LYS A 43 -10.15 -2.11 5.13
C LYS A 43 -10.47 -1.92 6.62
N SER A 44 -10.70 -0.69 7.04
CA SER A 44 -11.17 -0.46 8.41
C SER A 44 -12.61 -0.99 8.56
N ARG A 45 -12.98 -1.42 9.78
CA ARG A 45 -14.37 -1.73 10.13
C ARG A 45 -15.24 -0.47 10.31
N GLU A 46 -14.63 0.69 10.58
CA GLU A 46 -15.32 1.94 10.93
C GLU A 46 -15.63 2.81 9.71
N TYR A 47 -14.76 2.80 8.70
CA TYR A 47 -14.94 3.52 7.44
C TYR A 47 -15.61 2.61 6.41
N GLY A 48 -16.95 2.57 6.46
CA GLY A 48 -17.77 2.00 5.40
C GLY A 48 -17.39 2.64 4.05
N THR A 49 -17.01 1.80 3.08
CA THR A 49 -16.90 2.07 1.63
C THR A 49 -16.03 3.25 1.14
N ALA A 50 -15.58 4.16 2.01
CA ALA A 50 -14.93 5.41 1.63
C ALA A 50 -13.40 5.33 1.45
N THR A 51 -12.75 4.22 1.80
CA THR A 51 -11.28 4.17 1.87
C THR A 51 -10.58 4.32 0.50
N PRO A 52 -11.01 3.69 -0.61
CA PRO A 52 -10.29 3.81 -1.88
C PRO A 52 -10.50 5.20 -2.52
N THR A 53 -11.74 5.67 -2.56
CA THR A 53 -12.09 6.97 -3.15
C THR A 53 -11.49 8.13 -2.36
N ALA A 54 -11.50 8.06 -1.02
CA ALA A 54 -10.86 9.07 -0.19
C ALA A 54 -9.34 9.08 -0.39
N TYR A 55 -8.71 7.90 -0.55
CA TYR A 55 -7.28 7.83 -0.85
C TYR A 55 -6.95 8.49 -2.18
N ILE A 56 -7.65 8.11 -3.25
CA ILE A 56 -7.49 8.68 -4.60
C ILE A 56 -7.62 10.21 -4.55
N ALA A 57 -8.68 10.71 -3.91
CA ALA A 57 -8.94 12.14 -3.81
C ALA A 57 -7.90 12.89 -2.97
N THR A 58 -7.44 12.29 -1.87
CA THR A 58 -6.46 12.92 -0.97
C THR A 58 -5.06 12.96 -1.58
N VAL A 59 -4.67 11.89 -2.27
CA VAL A 59 -3.37 11.83 -2.95
C VAL A 59 -3.38 12.61 -4.26
N GLY A 60 -4.55 12.75 -4.89
CA GLY A 60 -4.71 13.40 -6.19
C GLY A 60 -4.35 12.48 -7.35
N LEU A 61 -4.58 11.17 -7.20
CA LEU A 61 -4.23 10.19 -8.24
C LEU A 61 -5.13 10.36 -9.47
N LEU A 62 -4.50 10.37 -10.65
CA LEU A 62 -5.20 10.41 -11.93
C LEU A 62 -5.69 8.99 -12.31
N PRO A 63 -6.93 8.82 -12.82
CA PRO A 63 -7.51 7.50 -13.11
C PRO A 63 -6.66 6.58 -14.02
N GLU A 64 -5.90 7.17 -14.94
CA GLU A 64 -5.04 6.47 -15.90
C GLU A 64 -3.69 6.02 -15.27
N GLU A 65 -3.39 6.46 -14.05
CA GLU A 65 -2.04 6.34 -13.48
C GLU A 65 -1.94 5.39 -12.28
N PHE A 66 -3.03 4.73 -11.91
CA PHE A 66 -3.02 3.76 -10.81
C PHE A 66 -3.79 2.47 -11.13
N GLY A 67 -3.34 1.39 -10.51
CA GLY A 67 -4.10 0.15 -10.35
C GLY A 67 -4.50 -0.03 -8.88
N ILE A 68 -5.63 -0.70 -8.66
CA ILE A 68 -6.08 -1.12 -7.33
C ILE A 68 -6.13 -2.64 -7.29
N LEU A 69 -5.43 -3.24 -6.34
CA LEU A 69 -5.42 -4.67 -6.09
C LEU A 69 -6.11 -4.96 -4.76
N PRO A 70 -7.13 -5.82 -4.71
CA PRO A 70 -7.72 -6.24 -3.44
C PRO A 70 -6.75 -7.15 -2.69
N VAL A 71 -6.47 -6.83 -1.43
CA VAL A 71 -5.73 -7.71 -0.54
C VAL A 71 -6.73 -8.58 0.20
N ASN A 72 -6.84 -9.84 -0.22
CA ASN A 72 -7.75 -10.81 0.38
C ASN A 72 -7.03 -11.71 1.37
N SER A 73 -7.73 -12.09 2.43
CA SER A 73 -7.47 -13.34 3.14
C SER A 73 -8.53 -14.37 2.79
N GLU A 74 -8.27 -15.64 3.11
CA GLU A 74 -9.13 -16.80 2.81
C GLU A 74 -10.62 -16.61 3.16
N SER A 75 -10.96 -15.66 4.04
CA SER A 75 -12.33 -15.39 4.50
C SER A 75 -12.85 -13.97 4.29
N ALA A 76 -12.02 -12.97 3.93
CA ALA A 76 -12.47 -11.59 3.66
C ALA A 76 -11.37 -10.70 3.04
N ALA A 77 -11.80 -9.66 2.30
CA ALA A 77 -10.93 -8.56 1.89
C ALA A 77 -10.39 -7.81 3.12
N GLN A 78 -9.07 -7.78 3.28
CA GLN A 78 -8.34 -7.10 4.36
C GLN A 78 -7.98 -5.65 4.02
N GLY A 79 -7.91 -5.30 2.74
CA GLY A 79 -7.54 -3.96 2.29
C GLY A 79 -7.36 -3.87 0.79
N PHE A 80 -6.72 -2.78 0.35
CA PHE A 80 -6.40 -2.50 -1.04
C PHE A 80 -4.94 -2.08 -1.15
N GLU A 81 -4.24 -2.59 -2.15
CA GLU A 81 -2.95 -2.07 -2.59
C GLU A 81 -3.16 -1.14 -3.78
N PHE A 82 -2.64 0.08 -3.67
CA PHE A 82 -2.59 1.05 -4.76
C PHE A 82 -1.22 1.01 -5.39
N VAL A 83 -1.17 0.70 -6.68
CA VAL A 83 0.07 0.61 -7.47
C VAL A 83 0.08 1.73 -8.50
N TYR A 84 1.07 2.62 -8.46
CA TYR A 84 1.14 3.78 -9.36
C TYR A 84 2.56 4.31 -9.52
N ARG A 85 2.80 5.17 -10.53
CA ARG A 85 4.12 5.80 -10.73
C ARG A 85 4.39 6.83 -9.62
N ASP A 86 5.56 6.78 -8.98
CA ASP A 86 5.90 7.72 -7.90
C ASP A 86 6.26 9.12 -8.45
N ARG A 87 5.26 9.97 -8.65
CA ARG A 87 5.48 11.36 -9.05
C ARG A 87 5.63 12.28 -7.84
N PRO A 88 6.50 13.32 -7.93
CA PRO A 88 6.65 14.33 -6.87
C PRO A 88 5.33 15.01 -6.48
N GLU A 89 4.43 15.18 -7.44
CA GLU A 89 3.11 15.79 -7.27
C GLU A 89 2.26 15.06 -6.21
N TYR A 90 2.40 13.74 -6.10
CA TYR A 90 1.65 12.90 -5.16
C TYR A 90 2.22 12.95 -3.73
N ALA A 91 3.46 13.42 -3.55
CA ALA A 91 4.12 13.40 -2.24
C ALA A 91 3.36 14.19 -1.17
N ARG A 92 2.81 15.35 -1.52
CA ARG A 92 2.03 16.18 -0.60
C ARG A 92 0.73 15.49 -0.16
N GLY A 93 0.01 14.90 -1.12
CA GLY A 93 -1.26 14.22 -0.85
C GLY A 93 -1.06 12.97 0.02
N ARG A 94 0.01 12.19 -0.23
CA ARG A 94 0.42 11.08 0.64
C ARG A 94 0.69 11.53 2.08
N ALA A 95 1.45 12.60 2.25
CA ALA A 95 1.74 13.13 3.58
C ALA A 95 0.47 13.64 4.29
N ALA A 96 -0.52 14.15 3.55
CA ALA A 96 -1.81 14.49 4.12
C ALA A 96 -2.58 13.25 4.58
N TRP A 97 -2.64 12.20 3.75
CA TRP A 97 -3.28 10.94 4.10
C TRP A 97 -2.71 10.32 5.40
N HIS A 98 -1.38 10.20 5.47
CA HIS A 98 -0.72 9.63 6.66
C HIS A 98 -0.96 10.44 7.94
N ARG A 99 -1.14 11.77 7.87
CA ARG A 99 -1.47 12.57 9.06
C ARG A 99 -2.88 12.32 9.59
N HIS A 100 -3.81 11.96 8.72
CA HIS A 100 -5.20 11.77 9.11
C HIS A 100 -5.53 10.32 9.44
N HIS A 101 -4.79 9.36 8.87
CA HIS A 101 -5.13 7.92 8.92
C HIS A 101 -3.95 7.00 9.24
N GLY A 102 -2.80 7.56 9.64
CA GLY A 102 -1.62 6.83 10.11
C GLY A 102 -1.65 6.51 11.60
#